data_AF-A0A972ULH1-F1
#
_entry.id   AF-A0A972ULH1-F1
#
_cell.length_a   1.000
_cell.length_b   1.000
_cell.length_c   1.000
_cell.angle_alpha   90.00
_cell.angle_beta   90.00
_cell.angle_gamma   90.00
#
_symmetry.space_group_name_H-M   'P 1'
#
loop_
_entity.id
_entity.type
_entity.pdbx_description
1 polymer ?
#
loop_
_entity_poly.entity_id
_entity_poly.type
_entity_poly.pdbx_seq_one_letter_code
_entity_poly.pdbx_strand_id
1 'polypeptide(L)' 'MVLPLDRLHEMAEAGEIGSIGTYHYAFMGSTDPMRMEESARELAGHLKNDGVDSVLLLPV' A
#
# COMPACT_ATOMS: atom_id res chain seq x y z
N MET A 1 12.71 -11.12 -12.16
CA MET A 1 11.76 -11.11 -11.03
C MET A 1 10.87 -9.91 -11.25
N VAL A 2 9.55 -10.07 -11.27
CA VAL A 2 8.61 -8.95 -11.40
C VAL A 2 8.02 -8.71 -10.02
N LEU A 3 8.33 -7.58 -9.41
CA LEU A 3 7.73 -7.21 -8.13
C LEU A 3 6.44 -6.42 -8.39
N PRO A 4 5.43 -6.52 -7.51
CA PRO A 4 4.19 -5.74 -7.67
C PRO A 4 4.44 -4.24 -7.82
N LEU A 5 5.49 -3.71 -7.18
CA LEU A 5 5.86 -2.31 -7.29
C LEU A 5 6.30 -1.91 -8.70
N ASP A 6 7.09 -2.76 -9.39
CA ASP A 6 7.53 -2.49 -10.75
C ASP A 6 6.32 -2.39 -11.70
N ARG A 7 5.31 -3.24 -11.53
CA ARG A 7 4.07 -3.19 -12.32
C ARG A 7 3.28 -1.92 -12.07
N LEU A 8 3.25 -1.41 -10.84
CA LEU A 8 2.60 -0.14 -10.54
C LEU A 8 3.34 1.03 -11.21
N HIS A 9 4.67 0.97 -11.29
CA HIS A 9 5.46 1.97 -12.02
C HIS A 9 5.12 1.97 -13.50
N GLU A 10 5.07 0.81 -14.13
CA GLU A 10 4.65 0.69 -15.54
C GLU A 10 3.24 1.23 -15.77
N MET A 11 2.28 0.97 -14.87
CA MET A 11 0.91 1.50 -14.98
C MET A 11 0.86 3.03 -14.84
N ALA A 12 1.67 3.61 -13.96
CA ALA A 12 1.79 5.05 -13.82
C ALA A 12 2.43 5.69 -15.06
N GLU A 13 3.48 5.07 -15.61
CA GLU A 13 4.12 5.50 -16.86
C GLU A 13 3.17 5.39 -18.07
N ALA A 14 2.33 4.36 -18.11
CA ALA A 14 1.28 4.19 -19.12
C ALA A 14 0.09 5.15 -18.93
N GLY A 15 0.01 5.86 -17.80
CA GLY A 15 -1.10 6.76 -17.46
C GLY A 15 -2.39 6.04 -17.07
N GLU A 16 -2.33 4.76 -16.74
CA GLU A 16 -3.47 3.97 -16.26
C GLU A 16 -3.86 4.34 -14.83
N ILE A 17 -2.88 4.74 -14.02
CA ILE A 17 -3.06 5.31 -12.68
C ILE A 17 -2.37 6.67 -12.60
N GLY A 18 -2.85 7.53 -11.71
CA GLY A 18 -2.33 8.90 -11.61
C GLY A 18 -0.91 8.99 -11.04
N SER A 19 -0.61 8.22 -9.99
CA SER A 19 0.71 8.18 -9.36
C SER A 19 0.84 6.96 -8.44
N ILE A 20 2.05 6.74 -7.93
CA ILE A 20 2.31 5.77 -6.87
C ILE A 20 2.59 6.53 -5.57
N GLY A 21 2.08 6.02 -4.46
CA GLY A 21 2.34 6.58 -3.14
C GLY A 21 3.83 6.58 -2.80
N THR A 22 4.30 7.65 -2.17
CA THR A 22 5.71 7.83 -1.76
C THR A 22 6.18 6.77 -0.76
N TYR A 23 5.26 6.25 0.06
CA TYR A 23 5.55 5.30 1.13
C TYR A 23 4.91 3.95 0.86
N HIS A 24 5.64 2.88 1.17
CA HIS A 24 5.18 1.50 1.08
C HIS A 24 5.28 0.84 2.45
N TYR A 25 4.18 0.29 2.92
CA TYR A 25 4.05 -0.23 4.28
C TYR A 25 4.07 -1.75 4.30
N ALA A 26 4.70 -2.33 5.31
CA ALA A 26 4.74 -3.76 5.54
C ALA A 26 4.28 -4.07 6.97
N PHE A 27 3.58 -5.18 7.10
CA PHE A 27 3.07 -5.72 8.35
C PHE A 27 3.74 -7.06 8.62
N MET A 28 4.09 -7.33 9.87
CA MET A 28 4.69 -8.62 10.25
C MET A 28 3.64 -9.73 10.17
N GLY A 29 3.75 -10.61 9.18
CA GLY A 29 2.74 -11.65 8.91
C GLY A 29 2.59 -12.72 9.99
N SER A 30 3.56 -12.85 10.90
CA SER A 30 3.48 -13.77 12.05
C SER A 30 2.71 -13.19 13.26
N THR A 31 2.26 -11.94 13.19
CA THR A 31 1.49 -11.28 14.24
C THR A 31 0.00 -11.49 14.00
N ASP A 32 -0.76 -11.78 15.06
CA ASP A 32 -2.22 -11.84 15.00
C ASP A 32 -2.78 -10.52 14.45
N PRO A 33 -3.52 -10.52 13.32
CA PRO A 33 -4.08 -9.32 12.71
C PRO A 33 -4.92 -8.47 13.66
N MET A 34 -5.59 -9.09 14.64
CA MET A 34 -6.40 -8.36 15.62
C MET A 34 -5.55 -7.46 16.52
N ARG A 35 -4.28 -7.79 16.72
CA ARG A 35 -3.33 -6.94 17.47
C ARG A 35 -2.77 -5.79 16.65
N MET A 36 -3.05 -5.76 15.35
CA MET A 36 -2.52 -4.79 14.40
C MET A 36 -3.57 -3.76 13.98
N GLU A 37 -4.80 -3.87 14.51
CA GLU A 37 -5.92 -3.00 14.17
C GLU A 37 -5.62 -1.52 14.46
N GLU A 38 -5.04 -1.22 15.62
CA GLU A 38 -4.68 0.14 16.00
C GLU A 38 -3.67 0.74 15.01
N SER A 39 -2.58 0.03 14.72
CA SER A 39 -1.58 0.47 13.74
C SER A 39 -2.15 0.57 12.32
N ALA A 40 -3.06 -0.32 11.93
CA ALA A 40 -3.73 -0.26 10.64
C ALA A 40 -4.66 0.97 10.55
N ARG A 41 -5.32 1.34 11.64
CA ARG A 41 -6.15 2.54 11.74
C ARG A 41 -5.34 3.83 11.66
N GLU A 42 -4.21 3.89 12.33
CA GLU A 42 -3.27 5.02 12.23
C GLU A 42 -2.73 5.17 10.80
N LEU A 43 -2.29 4.05 10.20
CA LEU A 43 -1.84 4.02 8.81
C LEU A 43 -2.93 4.50 7.84
N ALA A 44 -4.18 4.08 8.05
CA ALA A 44 -5.29 4.56 7.23
C ALA A 44 -5.48 6.09 7.31
N GLY A 45 -5.12 6.71 8.44
CA GLY A 45 -5.07 8.17 8.58
C GLY A 45 -4.01 8.79 7.67
N HIS A 46 -2.80 8.23 7.66
CA HIS A 46 -1.71 8.71 6.79
C HIS A 46 -2.07 8.58 5.30
N LEU A 47 -2.60 7.42 4.88
CA LEU A 47 -3.00 7.19 3.50
C LEU A 47 -4.05 8.22 3.02
N LYS A 48 -5.02 8.55 3.87
CA LYS A 48 -6.02 9.59 3.55
C LYS A 48 -5.40 10.98 3.43
N ASN A 49 -4.47 11.32 4.33
CA ASN A 49 -3.77 12.61 4.30
C ASN A 49 -2.88 12.75 3.06
N ASP A 50 -2.30 11.64 2.60
CA ASP A 50 -1.48 11.58 1.37
C ASP A 50 -2.34 11.56 0.10
N GLY A 51 -3.67 11.58 0.22
CA GLY A 51 -4.59 11.59 -0.93
C GLY A 51 -4.66 10.24 -1.66
N VAL A 52 -4.29 9.13 -1.01
CA VAL A 52 -4.36 7.79 -1.59
C VAL A 52 -5.82 7.38 -1.80
N ASP A 53 -6.16 7.10 -3.05
CA ASP A 53 -7.49 6.63 -3.46
C ASP A 53 -7.64 5.10 -3.42
N SER A 54 -6.54 4.36 -3.63
CA SER A 54 -6.55 2.90 -3.75
C SER A 54 -5.35 2.25 -3.03
N VAL A 55 -5.57 1.08 -2.42
CA VAL A 55 -4.51 0.29 -1.76
C VAL A 55 -4.48 -1.11 -2.34
N LEU A 56 -3.29 -1.58 -2.71
CA LEU A 56 -3.03 -2.97 -3.08
C LEU A 56 -2.52 -3.73 -1.85
N LEU A 57 -3.36 -4.59 -1.29
CA LEU A 57 -2.95 -5.50 -0.22
C LEU A 57 -2.42 -6.81 -0.83
N LEU A 58 -1.14 -7.09 -0.62
CA LEU A 58 -0.53 -8.32 -1.10
C LEU A 58 -0.85 -9.47 -0.13
N PRO A 59 -1.34 -10.63 -0.62
CA PRO A 59 -1.52 -11.80 0.22
C PRO A 59 -0.17 -12.31 0.73
N VAL A 60 -0.17 -12.81 1.97
CA VAL A 60 0.94 -13.58 2.58
C VAL A 60 0.66 -15.07 2.54
#